data_AF-A0A0Q3RBL9-F1
#
_entry.id   AF-A0A0Q3RBL9-F1
#
_cell.length_a   1.000
_cell.length_b   1.000
_cell.length_c   1.000
_cell.angle_alpha   90.00
_cell.angle_beta   90.00
_cell.angle_gamma   90.00
#
_symmetry.space_group_name_H-M   'P 1'
#
loop_
_entity.id
_entity.type
_entity.pdbx_description
1 polymer ?
#
loop_
_entity_poly.entity_id
_entity_poly.type
_entity_poly.pdbx_seq_one_letter_code
_entity_poly.pdbx_strand_id
1 'polypeptide(L)'
;MLKKKDINYYQTFITVAPDCLAMEGIVPPLRKGGATKSRIEYDLLSSHPYTYTQEGLIFEVYIRHKLIPEEELRARGTQIREELFQKSQACLRASMLPKKYGWGLHFDRAGKIALYGLESSDYQKYLLNEGNELKLLPAMRNSRLRS
;
A
#
# COMPACT_ATOMS: atom_id res chain seq x y z
N MET A 1 -28.04 -6.48 -8.43
CA MET A 1 -26.92 -6.84 -7.52
C MET A 1 -25.98 -5.64 -7.47
N LEU A 2 -26.02 -4.82 -6.41
CA LEU A 2 -25.09 -3.68 -6.29
C LEU A 2 -23.68 -4.24 -6.13
N LYS A 3 -22.78 -4.01 -7.10
CA LYS A 3 -21.35 -4.20 -6.89
C LYS A 3 -20.94 -3.26 -5.75
N LYS A 4 -20.63 -3.81 -4.58
CA LYS A 4 -20.02 -3.06 -3.48
C LYS A 4 -18.71 -2.49 -4.02
N LYS A 5 -18.62 -1.17 -4.16
CA LYS A 5 -17.45 -0.51 -4.75
C LYS A 5 -16.30 -0.63 -3.75
N ASP A 6 -15.33 -1.48 -4.06
CA ASP A 6 -14.09 -1.56 -3.30
C ASP A 6 -13.19 -0.35 -3.60
N ILE A 7 -12.15 -0.19 -2.77
CA ILE A 7 -11.13 0.85 -2.98
C ILE A 7 -9.84 0.30 -3.62
N ASN A 8 -9.86 -0.92 -4.16
CA ASN A 8 -8.67 -1.57 -4.70
C ASN A 8 -8.23 -0.95 -6.03
N TYR A 9 -6.94 -1.14 -6.33
CA TYR A 9 -6.39 -0.93 -7.65
C TYR A 9 -6.23 -2.26 -8.35
N TYR A 10 -6.37 -2.26 -9.68
CA TYR A 10 -6.24 -3.44 -10.54
C TYR A 10 -5.39 -3.04 -11.75
N GLN A 11 -4.46 -3.89 -12.17
CA GLN A 11 -3.54 -3.62 -13.28
C GLN A 11 -2.98 -2.20 -13.23
N THR A 12 -2.44 -1.83 -12.08
CA THR A 12 -2.02 -0.46 -11.79
C THR A 12 -0.60 -0.51 -11.25
N PHE A 13 0.23 0.42 -11.67
CA PHE A 13 1.51 0.67 -11.02
C PHE A 13 1.50 2.06 -10.39
N ILE A 14 1.64 2.12 -9.07
CA ILE A 14 1.83 3.36 -8.35
C ILE A 14 3.32 3.66 -8.30
N THR A 15 3.74 4.70 -9.00
CA THR A 15 5.14 5.18 -8.98
C THR A 15 5.41 5.96 -7.70
N VAL A 16 6.69 6.15 -7.37
CA VAL A 16 7.08 7.05 -6.28
C VAL A 16 6.53 8.46 -6.50
N ALA A 17 6.33 9.20 -5.42
CA ALA A 17 5.84 10.57 -5.50
C ALA A 17 6.85 11.45 -6.28
N PRO A 18 6.38 12.43 -7.08
CA PRO A 18 7.27 13.31 -7.83
C PRO A 18 8.23 14.14 -6.96
N ASP A 19 7.89 14.35 -5.68
CA ASP A 19 8.72 15.02 -4.68
C ASP A 19 9.37 14.04 -3.68
N CYS A 20 9.48 12.76 -4.04
CA CYS A 20 10.24 11.77 -3.29
C CYS A 20 11.74 12.00 -3.49
N LEU A 21 12.51 12.05 -2.40
CA LEU A 21 13.97 12.25 -2.44
C LEU A 21 14.77 10.94 -2.36
N ALA A 22 14.10 9.80 -2.19
CA ALA A 22 14.77 8.51 -2.15
C ALA A 22 15.24 8.11 -3.56
N MET A 23 16.42 7.49 -3.64
CA MET A 23 16.99 6.97 -4.89
C MET A 23 16.86 5.44 -4.99
N GLU A 24 16.50 4.80 -3.90
CA GLU A 24 16.31 3.35 -3.77
C GLU A 24 15.17 3.05 -2.78
N GLY A 25 14.72 1.80 -2.74
CA GLY A 25 13.78 1.29 -1.75
C GLY A 25 14.38 1.27 -0.35
N ILE A 26 13.96 2.20 0.51
CA ILE A 26 14.42 2.31 1.89
C ILE A 26 13.45 1.60 2.82
N VAL A 27 13.94 0.67 3.63
CA VAL A 27 13.13 0.03 4.68
C VAL A 27 12.69 1.08 5.71
N PRO A 28 11.38 1.29 5.95
CA PRO A 28 10.93 2.24 6.96
C PRO A 28 11.51 1.88 8.34
N PRO A 29 12.02 2.84 9.12
CA PRO A 29 12.63 2.55 10.41
C PRO A 29 11.59 2.13 11.45
N LEU A 30 12.00 1.29 12.39
CA LEU A 30 11.26 1.06 13.63
C LEU A 30 11.33 2.33 14.50
N ARG A 31 10.28 2.60 15.28
CA ARG A 31 10.28 3.68 16.28
C ARG A 31 10.29 3.09 17.68
N LYS A 32 10.73 3.89 18.67
CA LYS A 32 10.76 3.49 20.09
C LYS A 32 9.40 3.00 20.63
N GLY A 33 8.29 3.38 19.99
CA GLY A 33 6.93 2.95 20.33
C GLY A 33 6.34 1.86 19.43
N GLY A 34 7.17 1.12 18.67
CA GLY A 34 6.75 0.02 17.80
C GLY A 34 6.81 0.31 16.31
N ALA A 35 6.33 -0.65 15.52
CA ALA A 35 6.28 -0.55 14.06
C ALA A 35 5.26 0.49 13.61
N THR A 36 5.68 1.45 12.78
CA THR A 36 4.76 2.39 12.14
C THR A 36 3.89 1.67 11.10
N LYS A 37 2.75 2.26 10.70
CA LYS A 37 1.92 1.72 9.61
C LYS A 37 2.74 1.38 8.37
N SER A 38 3.63 2.29 7.96
CA SER A 38 4.50 2.10 6.79
C SER A 38 5.51 0.97 6.98
N ARG A 39 6.01 0.76 8.20
CA ARG A 39 6.85 -0.41 8.50
C ARG A 39 6.06 -1.70 8.39
N ILE A 40 4.86 -1.75 8.97
CA ILE A 40 3.97 -2.93 8.87
C ILE A 40 3.61 -3.22 7.42
N GLU A 41 3.25 -2.19 6.63
CA GLU A 41 2.99 -2.31 5.19
C GLU A 41 4.21 -2.90 4.45
N TYR A 42 5.41 -2.38 4.73
CA TYR A 42 6.64 -2.90 4.14
C TYR A 42 6.87 -4.36 4.51
N ASP A 43 6.83 -4.71 5.79
CA ASP A 43 7.10 -6.07 6.27
C ASP A 43 6.12 -7.08 5.66
N LEU A 44 4.83 -6.72 5.56
CA LEU A 44 3.79 -7.54 4.94
C LEU A 44 4.05 -7.78 3.45
N LEU A 45 4.28 -6.71 2.69
CA LEU A 45 4.39 -6.78 1.23
C LEU A 45 5.74 -7.31 0.74
N SER A 46 6.82 -7.05 1.47
CA SER A 46 8.15 -7.59 1.14
C SER A 46 8.23 -9.09 1.40
N SER A 47 7.56 -9.57 2.45
CA SER A 47 7.54 -11.00 2.79
C SER A 47 6.49 -11.79 2.01
N HIS A 48 5.40 -11.14 1.58
CA HIS A 48 4.26 -11.79 0.91
C HIS A 48 3.81 -11.00 -0.32
N PRO A 49 4.65 -10.90 -1.36
CA PRO A 49 4.27 -10.24 -2.60
C PRO A 49 3.03 -10.93 -3.21
N TYR A 50 2.14 -10.13 -3.79
CA TYR A 50 0.90 -10.58 -4.41
C TYR A 50 0.00 -11.43 -3.49
N THR A 51 -0.01 -11.12 -2.19
CA THR A 51 -0.94 -11.75 -1.24
C THR A 51 -2.12 -10.85 -0.91
N TYR A 52 -1.85 -9.59 -0.60
CA TYR A 52 -2.85 -8.64 -0.13
C TYR A 52 -3.40 -7.77 -1.26
N THR A 53 -4.72 -7.53 -1.24
CA THR A 53 -5.33 -6.39 -1.95
C THR A 53 -5.18 -5.12 -1.11
N GLN A 54 -5.57 -3.95 -1.63
CA GLN A 54 -5.50 -2.70 -0.85
C GLN A 54 -6.35 -2.77 0.43
N GLU A 55 -7.61 -3.22 0.33
CA GLU A 55 -8.45 -3.38 1.53
C GLU A 55 -7.87 -4.42 2.49
N GLY A 56 -7.37 -5.54 1.97
CA GLY A 56 -6.75 -6.57 2.79
C GLY A 56 -5.54 -6.04 3.55
N LEU A 57 -4.67 -5.30 2.88
CA LEU A 57 -3.48 -4.70 3.49
C LEU A 57 -3.88 -3.64 4.53
N ILE A 58 -4.83 -2.76 4.23
CA ILE A 58 -5.31 -1.73 5.17
C ILE A 58 -5.86 -2.38 6.44
N PHE A 59 -6.62 -3.47 6.30
CA PHE A 59 -7.18 -4.20 7.44
C PHE A 59 -6.09 -4.90 8.26
N GLU A 60 -5.15 -5.60 7.62
CA GLU A 60 -4.04 -6.27 8.30
C GLU A 60 -3.14 -5.28 9.04
N VAL A 61 -2.84 -4.14 8.41
CA VAL A 61 -2.10 -3.04 9.04
C VAL A 61 -2.87 -2.48 10.22
N TYR A 62 -4.19 -2.32 10.12
CA TYR A 62 -5.02 -1.86 11.23
C TYR A 62 -4.96 -2.82 12.42
N ILE A 63 -5.13 -4.12 12.19
CA ILE A 63 -5.05 -5.18 13.22
C ILE A 63 -3.71 -5.11 13.94
N ARG A 64 -2.60 -5.18 13.20
CA ARG A 64 -1.25 -5.21 13.77
C ARG A 64 -0.89 -3.91 14.47
N HIS A 65 -1.27 -2.77 13.90
CA HIS A 65 -1.00 -1.46 14.50
C HIS A 65 -1.84 -1.22 15.76
N LYS A 66 -3.04 -1.80 15.85
CA LYS A 66 -3.90 -1.71 17.04
C LYS A 66 -3.68 -2.85 18.04
N LEU A 67 -2.82 -3.82 17.70
CA LEU A 67 -2.54 -5.01 18.52
C LEU A 67 -3.82 -5.76 18.90
N ILE A 68 -4.75 -5.89 17.94
CA ILE A 68 -6.03 -6.58 18.18
C ILE A 68 -5.75 -8.08 18.41
N PRO A 69 -6.17 -8.66 19.55
CA PRO A 69 -5.92 -10.06 19.85
C PRO A 69 -6.64 -11.02 18.89
N GLU A 70 -6.05 -12.19 18.66
CA GLU A 70 -6.63 -13.19 17.76
C GLU A 70 -8.02 -13.68 18.21
N GLU A 71 -8.24 -13.82 19.52
CA GLU A 71 -9.55 -14.17 20.09
C GLU A 71 -10.63 -13.16 19.71
N GLU A 72 -10.29 -11.88 19.71
CA GLU A 72 -11.19 -10.81 19.31
C GLU A 72 -11.46 -10.83 17.81
N LEU A 73 -10.44 -11.13 16.99
CA LEU A 73 -10.61 -11.30 15.55
C LEU A 73 -11.50 -12.50 15.23
N ARG A 74 -11.37 -13.61 15.98
CA ARG A 74 -12.26 -14.78 15.83
C ARG A 74 -13.69 -14.45 16.23
N ALA A 75 -13.89 -13.69 17.31
CA ALA A 75 -15.21 -13.35 17.82
C ALA A 75 -15.94 -12.31 16.95
N ARG A 76 -15.23 -11.28 16.48
CA ARG A 76 -15.86 -10.11 15.83
C ARG A 76 -15.07 -9.51 14.66
N GLY A 77 -14.16 -10.26 14.03
CA GLY A 77 -13.30 -9.78 12.94
C GLY A 77 -14.06 -9.17 11.76
N THR A 78 -15.18 -9.77 11.36
CA THR A 78 -16.05 -9.23 10.30
C THR A 78 -16.62 -7.86 10.67
N GLN A 79 -17.10 -7.71 11.91
CA GLN A 79 -17.63 -6.43 12.40
C GLN A 79 -16.53 -5.36 12.46
N ILE A 80 -15.33 -5.71 12.97
CA ILE A 80 -14.18 -4.78 12.99
C ILE A 80 -13.83 -4.32 11.57
N ARG A 81 -13.84 -5.24 10.59
CA ARG A 81 -13.59 -4.91 9.19
C ARG A 81 -14.65 -3.94 8.66
N GLU A 82 -15.92 -4.20 8.93
CA GLU A 82 -17.02 -3.34 8.50
C GLU A 82 -16.92 -1.94 9.12
N GLU A 83 -16.70 -1.84 10.43
CA GLU A 83 -16.51 -0.57 11.14
C GLU A 83 -15.31 0.22 10.60
N LEU A 84 -14.21 -0.44 10.25
CA LEU A 84 -13.05 0.20 9.64
C LEU A 84 -13.41 0.85 8.31
N PHE A 85 -14.14 0.14 7.45
CA PHE A 85 -14.48 0.61 6.10
C PHE A 85 -15.76 1.46 6.03
N GLN A 86 -16.50 1.64 7.13
CA GLN A 86 -17.54 2.68 7.23
C GLN A 86 -16.94 4.09 7.11
N LYS A 87 -15.67 4.26 7.53
CA LYS A 87 -14.92 5.50 7.36
C LYS A 87 -14.07 5.42 6.09
N SER A 88 -14.01 6.52 5.34
CA SER A 88 -13.13 6.63 4.18
C SER A 88 -11.68 6.37 4.57
N GLN A 89 -11.07 5.35 3.97
CA GLN A 89 -9.67 5.02 4.16
C GLN A 89 -8.79 5.68 3.11
N ALA A 90 -7.59 6.07 3.51
CA ALA A 90 -6.60 6.59 2.57
C ALA A 90 -6.14 5.48 1.62
N CYS A 91 -6.12 5.75 0.32
CA CYS A 91 -5.58 4.82 -0.67
C CYS A 91 -4.05 4.68 -0.55
N LEU A 92 -3.47 3.65 -1.15
CA LEU A 92 -2.03 3.40 -1.06
C LEU A 92 -1.16 4.42 -1.79
N ARG A 93 -1.72 5.26 -2.67
CA ARG A 93 -1.02 6.45 -3.18
C ARG A 93 -0.63 7.43 -2.06
N ALA A 94 -1.30 7.36 -0.90
CA ALA A 94 -0.99 8.18 0.26
C ALA A 94 -0.03 7.51 1.26
N SER A 95 0.35 6.25 1.06
CA SER A 95 1.30 5.55 1.93
C SER A 95 2.68 6.21 1.90
N MET A 96 3.41 6.17 3.02
CA MET A 96 4.79 6.67 3.03
C MET A 96 5.74 5.83 2.17
N LEU A 97 5.38 4.58 1.85
CA LEU A 97 6.21 3.71 1.02
C LEU A 97 6.53 4.35 -0.34
N PRO A 98 5.54 4.66 -1.19
CA PRO A 98 5.81 5.35 -2.45
C PRO A 98 6.05 6.85 -2.27
N LYS A 99 5.59 7.46 -1.18
CA LYS A 99 5.78 8.90 -0.99
C LYS A 99 7.19 9.29 -0.58
N LYS A 100 7.82 8.54 0.31
CA LYS A 100 9.08 8.93 0.95
C LYS A 100 10.16 7.87 0.87
N TYR A 101 9.78 6.60 0.86
CA TYR A 101 10.71 5.49 1.03
C TYR A 101 11.12 4.81 -0.28
N GLY A 102 10.83 5.41 -1.44
CA GLY A 102 11.36 4.94 -2.72
C GLY A 102 10.76 3.63 -3.23
N TRP A 103 9.56 3.24 -2.77
CA TRP A 103 8.92 1.99 -3.19
C TRP A 103 7.78 2.22 -4.19
N GLY A 104 7.87 1.62 -5.37
CA GLY A 104 6.73 1.45 -6.28
C GLY A 104 5.79 0.33 -5.81
N LEU A 105 4.50 0.47 -6.11
CA LEU A 105 3.48 -0.54 -5.79
C LEU A 105 2.84 -1.05 -7.07
N HIS A 106 3.02 -2.33 -7.36
CA HIS A 106 2.36 -2.98 -8.49
C HIS A 106 1.12 -3.75 -8.03
N PHE A 107 0.01 -3.56 -8.74
CA PHE A 107 -1.25 -4.26 -8.54
C PHE A 107 -1.54 -5.12 -9.76
N ASP A 108 -1.62 -6.43 -9.55
CA ASP A 108 -1.91 -7.38 -10.64
C ASP A 108 -3.39 -7.32 -11.09
N ARG A 109 -3.78 -8.26 -11.97
CA ARG A 109 -5.14 -8.41 -12.47
C ARG A 109 -6.16 -8.77 -11.38
N ALA A 110 -5.70 -9.40 -10.30
CA ALA A 110 -6.52 -9.73 -9.13
C ALA A 110 -6.49 -8.60 -8.06
N GLY A 111 -5.76 -7.51 -8.31
CA GLY A 111 -5.61 -6.38 -7.40
C GLY A 111 -4.67 -6.64 -6.23
N LYS A 112 -3.82 -7.69 -6.32
CA LYS A 112 -2.84 -8.03 -5.28
C LYS A 112 -1.54 -7.27 -5.47
N ILE A 113 -0.89 -6.94 -4.35
CA ILE A 113 0.15 -5.92 -4.28
C ILE A 113 1.55 -6.54 -4.17
N ALA A 114 2.52 -5.99 -4.90
CA ALA A 114 3.94 -6.22 -4.67
C ALA A 114 4.73 -4.89 -4.62
N LEU A 115 5.86 -4.91 -3.90
CA LEU A 115 6.79 -3.79 -3.77
C LEU A 115 7.94 -3.91 -4.77
N TYR A 116 8.32 -2.78 -5.35
CA TYR A 116 9.49 -2.67 -6.21
C TYR A 116 10.30 -1.43 -5.84
N GLY A 117 11.57 -1.59 -5.48
CA GLY A 117 12.46 -0.46 -5.16
C GLY A 117 12.75 0.37 -6.42
N LEU A 118 12.93 1.67 -6.27
CA LEU A 118 13.19 2.60 -7.38
C LEU A 118 14.42 2.21 -8.23
N GLU A 119 15.40 1.58 -7.59
CA GLU A 119 16.65 1.08 -8.16
C GLU A 119 16.49 -0.21 -8.98
N SER A 120 15.36 -0.92 -8.81
CA SER A 120 15.17 -2.23 -9.43
C SER A 120 14.84 -2.14 -10.93
N SER A 121 15.30 -3.13 -11.70
CA SER A 121 14.95 -3.27 -13.12
C SER A 121 13.45 -3.45 -13.33
N ASP A 122 12.77 -4.16 -12.42
CA ASP A 122 11.32 -4.35 -12.47
C ASP A 122 10.57 -3.03 -12.31
N TYR A 123 11.02 -2.12 -11.44
CA TYR A 123 10.43 -0.78 -11.33
C TYR A 123 10.50 -0.04 -12.67
N GLN A 124 11.66 -0.06 -13.33
CA GLN A 124 11.84 0.59 -14.63
C GLN A 124 10.96 -0.06 -15.71
N LYS A 125 10.86 -1.38 -15.71
CA LYS A 125 9.97 -2.13 -16.62
C LYS A 125 8.50 -1.71 -16.47
N TYR A 126 8.01 -1.62 -15.23
CA TYR A 126 6.64 -1.16 -14.98
C TYR A 126 6.43 0.30 -15.31
N LEU A 127 7.46 1.14 -15.16
CA LEU A 127 7.40 2.55 -15.55
C LEU A 127 7.32 2.72 -17.08
N LEU A 128 8.08 1.94 -17.84
CA LEU A 128 8.05 1.95 -19.31
C LEU A 128 6.69 1.49 -19.84
N ASN A 129 6.07 0.49 -19.19
CA ASN A 129 4.73 0.01 -19.51
C ASN A 129 4.55 -0.29 -21.01
N GLU A 130 5.53 -0.93 -21.65
CA GLU A 130 5.58 -1.11 -23.12
C GLU A 130 4.35 -1.84 -23.70
N GLY A 131 3.71 -2.71 -22.91
CA GLY A 131 2.47 -3.39 -23.30
C GLY A 131 1.19 -2.58 -23.10
N ASN A 132 1.26 -1.38 -22.52
CA ASN A 132 0.11 -0.54 -22.12
C ASN A 132 -0.95 -1.28 -21.30
N GLU A 133 -0.54 -2.34 -20.58
CA GLU A 133 -1.45 -3.15 -19.77
C GLU A 133 -1.69 -2.56 -18.38
N LEU A 134 -0.84 -1.61 -17.95
CA LEU A 134 -0.90 -1.01 -16.63
C LEU A 134 -1.40 0.43 -16.69
N LYS A 135 -2.21 0.78 -15.69
CA LYS A 135 -2.49 2.17 -15.35
C LYS A 135 -1.36 2.72 -14.49
N LEU A 136 -0.64 3.72 -14.97
CA LEU A 136 0.41 4.38 -14.21
C LEU A 136 -0.18 5.53 -13.39
N LEU A 137 0.07 5.53 -12.08
CA LEU A 137 -0.39 6.58 -11.17
C LEU A 137 0.75 7.05 -10.26
N PRO A 138 1.08 8.34 -10.20
CA PRO A 138 2.04 8.80 -9.21
C PRO A 138 1.42 8.75 -7.81
N ALA A 139 2.23 8.39 -6.81
CA ALA A 139 1.85 8.61 -5.42
C ALA A 139 1.58 10.09 -5.14
N MET A 140 0.81 10.34 -4.09
CA MET A 140 0.47 11.70 -3.68
C MET A 140 1.72 12.44 -3.22
N ARG A 141 1.80 13.75 -3.47
CA ARG A 141 2.95 14.56 -3.03
C ARG A 141 3.08 14.59 -1.50
N ASN A 142 4.30 14.73 -1.00
CA ASN A 142 4.56 14.95 0.43
C ASN A 142 4.15 16.36 0.86
N SER A 143 4.52 17.34 0.03
CA SER A 143 4.11 18.73 0.22
C SER A 143 2.68 18.92 -0.27
N ARG A 144 1.82 19.47 0.60
CA ARG A 144 0.61 20.15 0.11
C ARG A 144 1.12 21.44 -0.50
N LEU A 145 0.96 21.63 -1.81
CA LEU A 145 1.08 22.96 -2.41
C LEU A 145 0.17 23.87 -1.58
N ARG A 146 0.78 24.80 -0.84
CA ARG A 146 0.05 25.91 -0.24
C ARG A 146 -0.31 26.80 -1.43
N SER A 147 -1.51 26.60 -1.97
CA SER A 147 -2.20 27.61 -2.78
C SER A 147 -2.68 28.72 -1.86
#